data_AF-A0A413CKC5-F1
#
_entry.id   AF-A0A413CKC5-F1
#
_cell.length_a   1.000
_cell.length_b   1.000
_cell.length_c   1.000
_cell.angle_alpha   90.00
_cell.angle_beta   90.00
_cell.angle_gamma   90.00
#
_symmetry.space_group_name_H-M   'P 1'
#
loop_
_entity.id
_entity.type
_entity.pdbx_description
1 polymer ?
#
loop_
_entity_poly.entity_id
_entity_poly.type
_entity_poly.pdbx_seq_one_letter_code
_entity_poly.pdbx_strand_id
1 'polypeptide(L)'
;MRKTRPVNALKKLGIGLAFGAATIMSMPTSALACTQMYMGKNLTADGNTYYGRAEDFGPRYLKHFGIEPSHAPGYTYGSDESDFSYRST
;
A
#
# COMPACT_ATOMS: atom_id res chain seq x y z
N MET A 1 14.36 -21.88 46.80
CA MET A 1 13.96 -20.53 46.32
C MET A 1 15.02 -20.00 45.37
N ARG A 2 14.71 -19.78 44.09
CA ARG A 2 15.67 -19.27 43.09
C ARG A 2 15.85 -17.75 43.31
N LYS A 3 17.02 -17.32 43.79
CA LYS A 3 17.37 -15.89 43.91
C LYS A 3 17.31 -15.22 42.53
N THR A 4 16.34 -14.34 42.33
CA THR A 4 16.32 -13.45 41.16
C THR A 4 17.41 -12.40 41.35
N ARG A 5 18.46 -12.45 40.51
CA ARG A 5 19.52 -11.43 40.54
C ARG A 5 18.94 -10.12 39.98
N PRO A 6 19.10 -8.97 40.65
CA PRO A 6 18.61 -7.70 40.14
C PRO A 6 19.29 -7.39 38.81
N VAL A 7 18.50 -7.07 37.78
CA VAL A 7 19.01 -6.67 36.46
C VAL A 7 19.62 -5.27 36.56
N ASN A 8 20.85 -5.13 36.08
CA ASN A 8 21.59 -3.86 36.11
C ASN A 8 21.00 -2.83 35.13
N ALA A 9 21.34 -1.56 35.31
CA ALA A 9 20.79 -0.45 34.51
C ALA A 9 21.02 -0.63 33.00
N LEU A 10 22.16 -1.20 32.60
CA LEU A 10 22.49 -1.46 31.20
C LEU A 10 21.56 -2.51 30.57
N LYS A 11 21.23 -3.58 31.31
CA LYS A 11 20.23 -4.57 30.85
C LYS A 11 18.83 -3.96 30.75
N LYS A 12 18.46 -3.07 31.68
CA LYS A 12 17.17 -2.36 31.62
C LYS A 12 17.09 -1.45 30.39
N LEU A 13 18.17 -0.73 30.08
CA LEU A 13 18.26 0.10 28.89
C LEU A 13 18.18 -0.73 27.60
N GLY A 14 18.91 -1.85 27.53
CA GLY A 14 18.88 -2.75 26.37
C GLY A 14 17.49 -3.36 26.13
N ILE A 15 16.78 -3.75 27.20
CA ILE A 15 15.39 -4.21 27.10
C ILE A 15 14.47 -3.09 26.63
N GLY A 16 14.60 -1.88 27.18
CA GLY A 16 13.79 -0.72 26.75
C GLY A 16 14.00 -0.36 25.28
N LEU A 17 15.26 -0.39 24.81
CA LEU A 17 15.59 -0.12 23.41
C LEU A 17 15.03 -1.20 22.47
N ALA A 18 15.12 -2.47 22.87
CA ALA A 18 14.57 -3.59 22.10
C ALA A 18 13.04 -3.51 21.98
N PHE A 19 12.33 -3.17 23.07
CA PHE A 19 10.89 -2.93 23.04
C PHE A 19 10.52 -1.73 22.18
N GLY A 20 11.28 -0.63 22.26
CA GLY A 20 11.05 0.55 21.40
C GLY A 20 11.22 0.21 19.91
N ALA A 21 12.29 -0.48 19.54
CA ALA A 21 12.53 -0.91 18.16
C ALA A 21 11.44 -1.88 17.67
N ALA A 22 11.06 -2.88 18.47
CA ALA A 22 9.99 -3.80 18.12
C ALA A 22 8.64 -3.09 17.93
N THR A 23 8.36 -2.06 18.72
CA THR A 23 7.11 -1.28 18.61
C THR A 23 7.06 -0.51 17.30
N ILE A 24 8.16 0.14 16.90
CA ILE A 24 8.26 0.85 15.61
C ILE A 24 8.11 -0.13 14.44
N MET A 25 8.77 -1.29 14.51
CA MET A 25 8.66 -2.31 13.45
C MET A 25 7.31 -3.04 13.43
N SER A 26 6.53 -2.98 14.52
CA SER A 26 5.19 -3.56 14.61
C SER A 26 4.09 -2.64 14.10
N MET A 27 4.43 -1.39 13.73
CA MET A 27 3.44 -0.49 13.13
C MET A 27 3.01 -1.06 11.78
N PRO A 28 1.71 -1.29 11.55
CA PRO A 28 1.25 -1.66 10.23
C PRO A 28 1.57 -0.50 9.29
N THR A 29 2.55 -0.68 8.42
CA THR A 29 2.71 0.17 7.25
C THR A 29 1.43 -0.01 6.44
N SER A 30 0.75 1.07 6.07
CA SER A 30 -0.41 1.01 5.17
C SER A 30 -0.02 0.21 3.94
N ALA A 31 -0.44 -1.06 3.89
CA ALA A 31 -0.29 -1.88 2.71
C ALA A 31 -1.49 -1.57 1.83
N LEU A 32 -1.24 -0.97 0.66
CA LEU A 32 -2.24 -1.00 -0.41
C LEU A 32 -2.47 -2.47 -0.77
N ALA A 33 -3.62 -3.01 -0.39
CA ALA A 33 -3.96 -4.42 -0.56
C ALA A 33 -4.51 -4.75 -1.97
N CYS A 34 -4.21 -3.91 -2.95
CA CYS A 34 -4.81 -4.02 -4.27
C CYS A 34 -4.27 -5.24 -5.03
N THR A 35 -5.18 -5.98 -5.67
CA THR A 35 -4.80 -7.10 -6.55
C THR A 35 -5.01 -6.71 -8.00
N GLN A 36 -3.96 -6.80 -8.81
CA GLN A 36 -3.99 -6.44 -10.23
C GLN A 36 -4.08 -7.68 -11.12
N MET A 37 -4.83 -7.59 -12.20
CA MET A 37 -4.88 -8.61 -13.25
C MET A 37 -4.54 -8.00 -14.61
N TYR A 38 -3.77 -8.74 -15.39
CA TYR A 38 -3.52 -8.47 -16.80
C TYR A 38 -3.63 -9.78 -17.58
N MET A 39 -4.43 -9.78 -18.65
CA MET A 39 -4.61 -10.92 -19.52
C MET A 39 -4.58 -10.44 -20.97
N GLY A 40 -3.48 -10.76 -21.67
CA GLY A 40 -3.32 -10.39 -23.07
C GLY A 40 -4.28 -11.15 -23.98
N LYS A 41 -4.67 -10.53 -25.09
CA LYS A 41 -5.62 -11.07 -26.09
C LYS A 41 -5.41 -12.52 -26.55
N ASN A 42 -4.18 -13.03 -26.52
CA ASN A 42 -3.89 -14.41 -26.93
C ASN A 42 -4.24 -15.44 -25.85
N LEU A 43 -4.58 -14.99 -24.65
CA LEU A 43 -4.91 -15.79 -23.48
C LEU A 43 -6.41 -15.75 -23.15
N THR A 44 -7.22 -15.05 -23.97
CA THR A 44 -8.65 -14.84 -23.75
C THR A 44 -9.46 -15.47 -24.87
N ALA A 45 -10.62 -16.02 -24.53
CA ALA A 45 -11.47 -16.72 -25.50
C ALA A 45 -12.09 -15.79 -26.55
N ASP A 46 -12.20 -14.50 -26.24
CA ASP A 46 -12.81 -13.47 -27.09
C ASP A 46 -11.79 -12.60 -27.82
N GLY A 47 -10.48 -12.85 -27.62
CA GLY A 47 -9.42 -12.06 -28.24
C GLY A 47 -9.28 -10.63 -27.71
N ASN A 48 -9.93 -10.29 -26.59
CA ASN A 48 -9.79 -8.98 -25.95
C ASN A 48 -8.68 -9.00 -24.91
N THR A 49 -8.05 -7.85 -24.65
CA THR A 49 -7.12 -7.69 -23.52
C THR A 49 -7.89 -7.23 -22.29
N TYR A 50 -7.73 -7.93 -21.18
CA TYR A 50 -8.31 -7.53 -19.90
C TYR A 50 -7.23 -6.94 -19.00
N TYR A 51 -7.52 -5.78 -18.44
CA TYR A 51 -6.70 -5.12 -17.43
C TYR A 51 -7.62 -4.60 -16.35
N GLY A 52 -7.32 -4.94 -15.10
CA GLY A 52 -8.17 -4.57 -13.98
C GLY A 52 -7.42 -4.60 -12.67
N ARG A 53 -8.00 -3.94 -11.67
CA ARG A 53 -7.48 -3.87 -10.32
C ARG A 53 -8.64 -3.94 -9.33
N ALA A 54 -8.51 -4.83 -8.35
CA ALA A 54 -9.38 -4.85 -7.18
C ALA A 54 -8.83 -3.82 -6.19
N GLU A 55 -9.62 -2.76 -5.94
CA GLU A 55 -9.24 -1.70 -5.01
C GLU A 55 -9.74 -2.01 -3.60
N ASP A 56 -8.82 -2.48 -2.77
CA ASP A 56 -9.06 -2.78 -1.35
C ASP A 56 -8.82 -1.51 -0.52
N PHE A 57 -9.78 -0.60 -0.56
CA PHE A 57 -9.72 0.68 0.15
C PHE A 57 -10.72 0.69 1.32
N GLY A 58 -10.22 0.51 2.54
CA GLY A 58 -10.93 0.74 3.81
C GLY A 58 -12.35 0.17 3.93
N PRO A 59 -13.15 0.60 4.93
CA PRO A 59 -14.54 0.18 5.02
C PRO A 59 -15.38 0.75 3.86
N ARG A 60 -15.75 -0.14 2.92
CA ARG A 60 -16.84 -0.06 1.93
C ARG A 60 -17.18 1.35 1.41
N TYR A 61 -16.25 1.96 0.69
CA TYR A 61 -16.48 3.22 -0.02
C TYR A 61 -17.33 3.01 -1.28
N LEU A 62 -18.24 3.96 -1.55
CA LEU A 62 -18.95 4.02 -2.82
C LEU A 62 -17.96 4.42 -3.92
N LYS A 63 -17.93 3.63 -5.00
CA LYS A 63 -17.13 3.95 -6.19
C LYS A 63 -17.98 4.81 -7.12
N HIS A 64 -17.49 5.99 -7.47
CA HIS A 64 -18.13 6.87 -8.46
C HIS A 64 -17.45 6.71 -9.81
N PHE A 65 -18.24 6.47 -10.85
CA PHE A 65 -17.76 6.55 -12.23
C PHE A 65 -18.13 7.92 -12.80
N GLY A 66 -17.15 8.59 -13.41
CA GLY A 66 -17.31 9.90 -14.02
C GLY A 66 -16.42 10.05 -15.25
N ILE A 67 -16.82 10.97 -16.14
CA ILE A 67 -16.01 11.37 -17.29
C ILE A 67 -15.47 12.76 -16.98
N GLU A 68 -14.15 12.87 -16.89
CA GLU A 68 -13.47 14.15 -16.72
C GLU A 68 -13.27 14.82 -18.10
N PRO A 69 -13.52 16.14 -18.23
CA PRO A 69 -13.20 16.87 -19.45
C PRO A 69 -11.71 16.81 -19.80
N SER A 70 -11.39 16.90 -21.09
CA SER A 70 -9.99 16.93 -21.54
C SER A 70 -9.27 18.17 -21.00
N HIS A 71 -8.07 17.96 -20.46
CA HIS A 71 -7.15 19.04 -20.13
C HIS A 71 -6.34 19.50 -21.35
N ALA A 72 -5.75 20.69 -21.24
CA ALA A 72 -4.78 21.18 -22.22
C ALA A 72 -3.49 20.33 -22.24
N PRO A 73 -2.69 20.38 -23.31
CA PRO A 73 -1.38 19.73 -23.37
C PRO A 73 -0.48 20.13 -22.19
N GLY A 74 0.30 19.17 -21.69
CA GLY A 74 1.20 19.36 -20.55
C GLY A 74 0.56 19.18 -19.17
N TYR A 75 -0.72 18.80 -19.09
CA TYR A 75 -1.40 18.45 -17.84
C TYR A 75 -0.91 17.11 -17.29
N THR A 76 -0.77 17.01 -15.97
CA THR A 76 -0.36 15.77 -15.29
C THR A 76 -1.57 15.08 -14.67
N TYR A 77 -1.93 13.93 -15.23
CA TYR A 77 -2.86 12.99 -14.61
C TYR A 77 -2.15 12.23 -13.51
N GLY A 78 -2.72 12.23 -12.31
CA GLY A 78 -2.17 11.57 -11.14
C GLY A 78 -3.18 10.62 -10.50
N SER A 79 -2.70 9.80 -9.58
CA SER A 79 -3.52 9.02 -8.67
C SER A 79 -3.13 9.38 -7.24
N ASP A 80 -4.09 9.74 -6.41
CA ASP A 80 -3.84 9.98 -4.97
C ASP A 80 -3.60 8.68 -4.19
N GLU A 81 -3.75 7.53 -4.87
CA GLU A 81 -3.67 6.18 -4.30
C GLU A 81 -2.44 5.42 -4.80
N SER A 82 -1.87 5.76 -5.97
CA SER A 82 -0.72 5.04 -6.54
C SER A 82 0.31 6.00 -7.13
N ASP A 83 1.54 5.54 -7.36
CA ASP A 83 2.61 6.32 -8.01
C ASP A 83 2.36 6.60 -9.51
N PHE A 84 1.11 6.44 -9.97
CA PHE A 84 0.73 6.75 -11.33
C PHE A 84 0.82 8.26 -11.58
N SER A 85 1.62 8.64 -12.58
CA SER A 85 1.76 10.00 -13.07
C SER A 85 1.98 9.97 -14.58
N TYR A 86 1.11 10.65 -15.32
CA TYR A 86 1.18 10.75 -16.77
C TYR A 86 0.99 12.19 -17.21
N ARG A 87 1.96 12.74 -17.95
CA ARG A 87 1.87 14.08 -18.51
C ARG A 87 1.39 14.01 -19.96
N SER A 88 0.30 14.70 -20.28
CA SER A 88 -0.18 14.80 -21.66
C SER A 88 0.83 15.53 -22.55
N THR A 89 0.98 15.02 -23.78
CA THR A 89 1.76 15.62 -24.86
C THR A 89 1.02 16.76 -25.54
#